data_AF-A0A409X9R6-F1
#
_entry.id   AF-A0A409X9R6-F1
#
_cell.length_a   1.000
_cell.length_b   1.000
_cell.length_c   1.000
_cell.angle_alpha   90.00
_cell.angle_beta   90.00
_cell.angle_gamma   90.00
#
_symmetry.space_group_name_H-M   'P 1'
#
loop_
_entity.id
_entity.type
_entity.pdbx_description
1 polymer ?
#
loop_
_entity_poly.entity_id
_entity_poly.type
_entity_poly.pdbx_seq_one_letter_code
_entity_poly.pdbx_strand_id
1 'polypeptide(L)'
;MSDDPSYQHLHSNTTSDNSTTSPSTEQRKSYGCAYLQVVRSQMEDYPTTNGEYLDAIFTHREILYSYPAGHYECARAFSEIAYMLEKRAWRADREADIEAVTAFRHEAWVIASSLAPVPTKPNEPASSVMGSGAPFVCTMPMM
;
A
#
# COMPACT_ATOMS: atom_id res chain seq x y z
N MET A 1 -39.07 62.26 3.83
CA MET A 1 -39.34 62.10 5.28
C MET A 1 -38.85 60.70 5.60
N SER A 2 -37.54 60.55 5.83
CA SER A 2 -36.89 60.39 7.16
C SER A 2 -37.37 59.07 7.80
N ASP A 3 -36.52 58.06 8.03
CA ASP A 3 -35.49 58.07 9.07
C ASP A 3 -34.33 57.09 8.81
N ASP A 4 -33.14 57.47 9.29
CA ASP A 4 -31.94 56.64 9.57
C ASP A 4 -31.88 56.43 11.10
N PRO A 5 -31.41 55.29 11.63
CA PRO A 5 -30.15 55.38 12.39
C PRO A 5 -29.22 54.15 12.30
N SER A 6 -27.97 54.44 11.93
CA SER A 6 -26.73 53.74 12.28
C SER A 6 -26.64 53.32 13.76
N TYR A 7 -26.35 52.05 14.03
CA TYR A 7 -25.73 51.59 15.30
C TYR A 7 -24.77 50.40 15.11
N GLN A 8 -23.48 50.74 15.10
CA GLN A 8 -22.34 50.09 15.78
C GLN A 8 -22.09 48.57 15.67
N HIS A 9 -21.14 48.23 14.80
CA HIS A 9 -19.88 47.51 15.07
C HIS A 9 -19.77 46.78 16.42
N LEU A 10 -20.00 45.46 16.44
CA LEU A 10 -19.50 44.59 17.50
C LEU A 10 -18.24 43.86 17.05
N HIS A 11 -17.17 44.14 17.77
CA HIS A 11 -15.92 43.39 17.77
C HIS A 11 -16.19 41.95 18.21
N SER A 12 -16.04 41.00 17.29
CA SER A 12 -15.76 39.62 17.63
C SER A 12 -14.25 39.44 17.55
N ASN A 13 -13.60 39.59 18.70
CA ASN A 13 -12.26 39.07 18.92
C ASN A 13 -12.34 37.55 18.77
N THR A 14 -12.04 37.05 17.57
CA THR A 14 -11.60 35.68 17.40
C THR A 14 -10.12 35.77 17.13
N THR A 15 -9.33 35.45 18.15
CA THR A 15 -7.95 35.00 17.96
C THR A 15 -8.01 33.76 17.10
N SER A 16 -8.09 33.96 15.79
CA SER A 16 -7.72 32.94 14.82
C SER A 16 -6.23 32.78 14.97
N ASP A 17 -5.84 31.78 15.76
CA ASP A 17 -4.56 31.13 15.59
C ASP A 17 -4.50 30.71 14.13
N ASN A 18 -3.89 31.57 13.33
CA ASN A 18 -3.53 31.31 11.95
C ASN A 18 -2.44 30.24 12.01
N SER A 19 -2.87 29.00 12.26
CA SER A 19 -2.14 27.82 11.85
C SER A 19 -2.03 27.97 10.35
N THR A 20 -0.91 28.54 9.95
CA THR A 20 -0.40 28.49 8.59
C THR A 20 -0.05 27.02 8.38
N THR A 21 -1.09 26.20 8.25
CA THR A 21 -0.98 24.88 7.67
C THR A 21 -0.81 25.17 6.21
N SER A 22 0.43 25.49 5.84
CA SER A 22 0.90 25.31 4.48
C SER A 22 0.27 24.03 3.97
N PRO A 23 -0.35 24.01 2.78
CA PRO A 23 -0.65 22.74 2.14
C PRO A 23 0.72 22.18 1.78
N SER A 24 1.39 21.58 2.77
CA SER A 24 2.38 20.57 2.52
C SER A 24 1.62 19.61 1.62
N THR A 25 2.00 19.61 0.35
CA THR A 25 1.87 18.46 -0.51
C THR A 25 2.26 17.27 0.35
N GLU A 26 1.27 16.66 1.00
CA GLU A 26 1.38 15.30 1.51
C GLU A 26 1.63 14.52 0.23
N GLN A 27 2.90 14.41 -0.15
CA GLN A 27 3.37 13.40 -1.04
C GLN A 27 2.86 12.12 -0.40
N ARG A 28 1.71 11.63 -0.87
CA ARG A 28 1.15 10.34 -0.47
C ARG A 28 2.32 9.38 -0.64
N LYS A 29 2.95 9.00 0.46
CA LYS A 29 4.09 8.09 0.41
C LYS A 29 3.59 6.87 -0.35
N SER A 30 4.17 6.67 -1.54
CA SER A 30 3.83 5.56 -2.40
C SER A 30 4.63 4.38 -1.91
N TYR A 31 3.94 3.32 -1.51
CA TYR A 31 4.56 2.12 -0.97
C TYR A 31 4.49 1.00 -2.00
N GLY A 32 5.43 0.08 -1.94
CA GLY A 32 5.48 -1.09 -2.82
C GLY A 32 6.21 -0.85 -4.14
N CYS A 33 6.34 -1.91 -4.93
CA CYS A 33 7.02 -1.86 -6.23
C CYS A 33 6.24 -0.99 -7.23
N ALA A 34 6.93 -0.50 -8.27
CA ALA A 34 6.36 0.40 -9.27
C ALA A 34 5.03 -0.12 -9.86
N TYR A 35 4.92 -1.43 -10.06
CA TYR A 35 3.68 -2.07 -10.51
C TYR A 35 2.50 -1.81 -9.56
N LEU A 36 2.66 -2.06 -8.25
CA LEU A 36 1.61 -1.84 -7.27
C LEU A 36 1.27 -0.35 -7.09
N GLN A 37 2.23 0.54 -7.31
CA GLN A 37 1.97 1.98 -7.29
C GLN A 37 1.02 2.38 -8.42
N VAL A 38 1.20 1.80 -9.62
CA VAL A 38 0.29 1.99 -10.75
C VAL A 38 -1.08 1.39 -10.45
N VAL A 39 -1.15 0.16 -9.96
CA VAL A 39 -2.42 -0.49 -9.57
C VAL A 39 -3.18 0.37 -8.56
N ARG A 40 -2.50 0.87 -7.52
CA ARG A 40 -3.09 1.76 -6.50
C ARG A 40 -3.67 3.04 -7.11
N SER A 41 -3.02 3.63 -8.12
CA SER A 41 -3.48 4.86 -8.75
C SER A 41 -4.83 4.71 -9.47
N GLN A 42 -5.18 3.49 -9.87
CA GLN A 42 -6.40 3.17 -10.61
C GLN A 42 -7.55 2.75 -9.69
N MET A 43 -7.34 2.73 -8.37
CA MET A 43 -8.31 2.15 -7.44
C MET A 43 -9.70 2.77 -7.53
N GLU A 44 -9.86 4.07 -7.77
CA GLU A 44 -11.19 4.70 -7.79
C GLU A 44 -12.17 4.04 -8.76
N ASP A 45 -11.68 3.60 -9.93
CA ASP A 45 -12.45 2.98 -11.01
C ASP A 45 -12.03 1.53 -11.27
N TYR A 46 -11.32 0.92 -10.34
CA TYR A 46 -10.78 -0.42 -10.52
C TYR A 46 -11.89 -1.47 -10.57
N PRO A 47 -12.02 -2.23 -11.67
CA PRO A 47 -13.07 -3.21 -11.85
C PRO A 47 -12.74 -4.51 -11.07
N THR A 48 -13.76 -5.11 -10.46
CA THR A 48 -13.60 -6.33 -9.64
C THR A 48 -14.48 -7.49 -10.09
N THR A 49 -15.58 -7.23 -10.81
CA THR A 49 -16.58 -8.24 -11.20
C THR A 49 -16.03 -9.40 -12.03
N ASN A 50 -15.03 -9.16 -12.88
CA ASN A 50 -14.50 -10.18 -13.79
C ASN A 50 -13.20 -10.83 -13.27
N GLY A 51 -12.81 -10.56 -12.03
CA GLY A 51 -11.58 -11.11 -11.47
C GLY A 51 -10.29 -10.40 -11.92
N GLU A 52 -10.36 -9.18 -12.47
CA GLU A 52 -9.18 -8.41 -12.92
C GLU A 52 -8.17 -8.15 -11.78
N TYR A 53 -8.63 -8.16 -10.52
CA TYR A 53 -7.76 -8.11 -9.34
C TYR A 53 -6.81 -9.32 -9.24
N LEU A 54 -7.18 -10.48 -9.80
CA LEU A 54 -6.34 -11.68 -9.83
C LEU A 54 -5.16 -11.49 -10.78
N ASP A 55 -5.37 -10.86 -11.94
CA ASP A 55 -4.29 -10.54 -12.86
C ASP A 55 -3.25 -9.64 -12.19
N ALA A 56 -3.69 -8.71 -11.35
CA ALA A 56 -2.77 -7.88 -10.56
C ALA A 56 -1.96 -8.68 -9.54
N ILE A 57 -2.58 -9.65 -8.88
CA ILE A 57 -1.89 -10.54 -7.93
C ILE A 57 -0.89 -11.42 -8.67
N PHE A 58 -1.29 -12.06 -9.78
CA PHE A 58 -0.40 -12.95 -10.53
C PHE A 58 0.76 -12.20 -11.17
N THR A 59 0.50 -11.05 -11.80
CA THR A 59 1.56 -10.21 -12.36
C THR A 59 2.53 -9.74 -11.28
N HIS A 60 2.03 -9.32 -10.11
CA HIS A 60 2.90 -8.98 -8.98
C HIS A 60 3.79 -10.17 -8.57
N ARG A 61 3.22 -11.38 -8.47
CA ARG A 61 3.98 -12.58 -8.09
C ARG A 61 5.09 -12.88 -9.09
N GLU A 62 4.82 -12.80 -10.38
CA GLU A 62 5.84 -13.02 -11.43
C GLU A 62 7.01 -12.02 -11.30
N ILE A 63 6.70 -10.75 -11.08
CA ILE A 63 7.70 -9.70 -10.86
C ILE A 63 8.48 -9.98 -9.56
N LEU A 64 7.80 -10.36 -8.48
CA LEU A 64 8.39 -10.72 -7.20
C LEU A 64 9.38 -11.89 -7.34
N TYR A 65 8.99 -12.96 -8.04
CA TYR A 65 9.87 -14.11 -8.29
C TYR A 65 11.11 -13.73 -9.10
N SER A 66 10.97 -12.78 -10.02
CA SER A 66 12.08 -12.30 -10.85
C SER A 66 13.10 -11.47 -10.04
N TYR A 67 12.64 -10.66 -9.08
CA TYR A 67 13.51 -9.83 -8.24
C TYR A 67 12.96 -9.59 -6.82
N PRO A 68 13.13 -10.53 -5.87
CA PRO A 68 12.53 -10.44 -4.53
C PRO A 68 13.00 -9.24 -3.70
N ALA A 69 14.25 -8.82 -3.88
CA ALA A 69 14.86 -7.72 -3.12
C ALA A 69 14.19 -6.35 -3.37
N GLY A 70 13.37 -6.21 -4.41
CA GLY A 70 12.61 -4.98 -4.69
C GLY A 70 11.28 -4.84 -3.97
N HIS A 71 10.84 -5.83 -3.17
CA HIS A 71 9.45 -5.97 -2.76
C HIS A 71 9.18 -5.87 -1.25
N TYR A 72 10.11 -5.31 -0.46
CA TYR A 72 9.97 -5.18 1.01
C TYR A 72 8.72 -4.39 1.45
N GLU A 73 8.30 -3.40 0.66
CA GLU A 73 7.12 -2.59 0.97
C GLU A 73 5.82 -3.10 0.31
N CYS A 74 5.87 -4.18 -0.46
CA CYS A 74 4.71 -4.67 -1.20
C CYS A 74 3.60 -5.19 -0.28
N ALA A 75 3.94 -5.80 0.86
CA ALA A 75 2.93 -6.20 1.86
C ALA A 75 2.10 -5.01 2.36
N ARG A 76 2.75 -3.87 2.59
CA ARG A 76 2.06 -2.62 2.97
C ARG A 76 1.20 -2.08 1.83
N ALA A 77 1.73 -2.09 0.60
CA ALA A 77 1.00 -1.61 -0.58
C ALA A 77 -0.28 -2.42 -0.84
N PHE A 78 -0.24 -3.75 -0.73
CA PHE A 78 -1.43 -4.59 -0.84
C PHE A 78 -2.44 -4.35 0.28
N SER A 79 -1.97 -4.14 1.51
CA SER A 79 -2.86 -3.80 2.63
C SER A 79 -3.61 -2.49 2.38
N GLU A 80 -2.92 -1.50 1.80
CA GLU A 80 -3.51 -0.21 1.43
C GLU A 80 -4.51 -0.35 0.27
N ILE A 81 -4.19 -1.14 -0.76
CA ILE A 81 -5.10 -1.45 -1.87
C ILE A 81 -6.39 -2.09 -1.33
N ALA A 82 -6.27 -3.08 -0.45
CA ALA A 82 -7.40 -3.72 0.20
C ALA A 82 -8.24 -2.71 1.00
N TYR A 83 -7.59 -1.80 1.74
CA TYR A 83 -8.29 -0.75 2.48
C TYR A 83 -9.04 0.22 1.57
N MET A 84 -8.46 0.60 0.42
CA MET A 84 -9.12 1.47 -0.57
C MET A 84 -10.36 0.80 -1.20
N LEU A 85 -10.30 -0.51 -1.43
CA LEU A 85 -11.45 -1.30 -1.90
C LEU A 85 -12.53 -1.42 -0.81
N GLU A 86 -12.14 -1.73 0.43
CA GLU A 86 -13.07 -1.89 1.55
C GLU A 86 -13.87 -0.62 1.86
N LYS A 87 -13.25 0.56 1.65
CA LYS A 87 -13.91 1.86 1.86
C LYS A 87 -14.80 2.31 0.71
N ARG A 88 -14.81 1.59 -0.40
CA ARG A 88 -15.50 2.00 -1.61
C ARG A 88 -17.02 1.92 -1.40
N ALA A 89 -17.74 2.90 -1.92
CA ALA A 89 -19.20 2.85 -1.90
C ALA A 89 -19.68 1.69 -2.78
N TRP A 90 -20.65 0.94 -2.26
CA TRP A 90 -21.26 -0.19 -2.98
C TRP A 90 -21.84 0.25 -4.32
N ARG A 91 -21.62 -0.57 -5.35
CA ARG A 91 -22.26 -0.48 -6.66
C ARG A 91 -22.40 -1.90 -7.22
N ALA A 92 -23.35 -2.11 -8.13
CA ALA A 92 -23.61 -3.43 -8.71
C ALA A 92 -22.42 -3.99 -9.54
N ASP A 93 -21.61 -3.12 -10.15
CA ASP A 93 -20.37 -3.44 -10.87
C ASP A 93 -19.16 -3.68 -9.94
N ARG A 94 -19.40 -3.76 -8.62
CA ARG A 94 -18.37 -3.88 -7.57
C ARG A 94 -18.71 -4.95 -6.53
N GLU A 95 -19.61 -5.87 -6.87
CA GLU A 95 -20.04 -6.95 -5.97
C GLU A 95 -18.85 -7.81 -5.49
N ALA A 96 -17.81 -7.93 -6.32
CA ALA A 96 -16.61 -8.70 -6.02
C ALA A 96 -15.55 -7.90 -5.21
N ASP A 97 -15.83 -6.66 -4.76
CA ASP A 97 -14.89 -5.89 -3.93
C ASP A 97 -14.51 -6.66 -2.65
N ILE A 98 -15.46 -7.38 -2.04
CA ILE A 98 -15.20 -8.18 -0.84
C ILE A 98 -14.19 -9.30 -1.14
N GLU A 99 -14.36 -10.01 -2.25
CA GLU A 99 -13.45 -11.07 -2.68
C GLU A 99 -12.06 -10.49 -2.99
N ALA A 100 -12.01 -9.38 -3.73
CA ALA A 100 -10.77 -8.67 -4.03
C ALA A 100 -10.04 -8.21 -2.75
N VAL A 101 -10.74 -7.65 -1.77
CA VAL A 101 -10.19 -7.25 -0.46
C VAL A 101 -9.54 -8.44 0.23
N THR A 102 -10.23 -9.59 0.27
CA THR A 102 -9.68 -10.79 0.92
C THR A 102 -8.45 -11.32 0.18
N ALA A 103 -8.46 -11.32 -1.15
CA ALA A 103 -7.34 -11.76 -1.98
C ALA A 103 -6.11 -10.87 -1.78
N PHE A 104 -6.27 -9.54 -1.76
CA PHE A 104 -5.17 -8.61 -1.53
C PHE A 104 -4.63 -8.68 -0.09
N ARG A 105 -5.49 -8.87 0.92
CA ARG A 105 -5.05 -9.11 2.31
C ARG A 105 -4.26 -10.41 2.44
N HIS A 106 -4.72 -11.47 1.80
CA HIS A 106 -4.00 -12.74 1.77
C HIS A 106 -2.62 -12.58 1.10
N GLU A 107 -2.54 -11.87 -0.02
CA GLU A 107 -1.25 -11.61 -0.69
C GLU A 107 -0.29 -10.79 0.17
N ALA A 108 -0.80 -9.77 0.88
CA ALA A 108 0.00 -9.02 1.84
C ALA A 108 0.63 -9.92 2.91
N TRP A 109 -0.15 -10.88 3.44
CA TRP A 109 0.33 -11.85 4.42
C TRP A 109 1.38 -12.81 3.84
N VAL A 110 1.18 -13.31 2.61
CA VAL A 110 2.15 -14.19 1.93
C VAL A 110 3.49 -13.48 1.73
N ILE A 111 3.48 -12.20 1.32
CA ILE A 111 4.71 -11.43 1.15
C ILE A 111 5.38 -11.18 2.50
N ALA A 112 4.62 -10.77 3.52
CA ALA A 112 5.17 -10.51 4.85
C ALA A 112 5.79 -11.76 5.48
N SER A 113 5.19 -12.94 5.27
CA SER A 113 5.70 -14.22 5.79
C SER A 113 6.90 -14.74 5.00
N SER A 114 6.95 -14.53 3.69
CA SER A 114 8.07 -14.98 2.83
C SER A 114 9.31 -14.08 2.92
N LEU A 115 9.14 -12.77 3.18
CA LEU A 115 10.24 -11.81 3.30
C LEU A 115 10.65 -11.52 4.75
N ALA A 116 9.96 -12.11 5.73
CA ALA A 116 10.34 -11.95 7.13
C ALA A 116 11.78 -12.46 7.36
N PRO A 117 12.65 -11.65 7.99
CA PRO A 117 13.96 -12.14 8.39
C PRO A 117 13.79 -13.34 9.32
N VAL A 118 14.48 -14.45 9.03
CA VAL A 118 14.59 -15.57 9.97
C VAL A 118 15.18 -15.03 11.26
N PRO A 119 14.56 -15.27 12.44
CA PRO A 119 15.17 -14.90 13.70
C PRO A 119 16.45 -15.73 13.87
N THR A 120 17.60 -15.13 13.52
CA THR A 120 18.91 -15.65 13.89
C THR A 120 19.00 -15.52 15.40
N LYS A 121 19.05 -16.66 16.11
CA LYS A 121 19.35 -16.68 17.53
C LYS A 121 20.62 -15.85 17.79
N PRO A 122 20.69 -15.02 18.84
CA PRO A 122 21.92 -14.33 19.19
C PRO A 122 23.00 -15.37 19.47
N ASN A 123 24.13 -15.26 18.78
CA ASN A 123 25.26 -16.19 18.83
C ASN A 123 25.73 -16.47 20.27
N GLU A 124 25.85 -17.76 20.60
CA GLU A 124 26.90 -18.25 21.50
C GLU A 124 28.28 -18.02 20.86
N PRO A 125 29.34 -17.78 21.66
CA PRO A 125 30.63 -17.38 21.14
C PRO A 125 31.28 -18.45 20.26
N ALA A 126 31.88 -17.97 19.18
CA ALA A 126 32.45 -18.72 18.08
C ALA A 126 33.26 -19.97 18.50
N SER A 127 32.88 -21.10 17.93
CA SER A 127 33.80 -22.21 17.67
C SER A 127 33.55 -22.75 16.27
N SER A 128 34.46 -22.35 15.39
CA SER A 128 34.86 -22.96 14.12
C SER A 128 34.27 -24.36 13.86
N VAL A 129 33.38 -24.49 12.87
CA VAL A 129 33.29 -25.68 12.01
C VAL A 129 32.89 -25.25 10.59
N MET A 130 33.76 -25.56 9.63
CA MET A 130 33.54 -25.47 8.18
C MET A 130 32.24 -26.15 7.74
N GLY A 131 31.46 -25.46 6.90
CA GLY A 131 30.34 -26.04 6.17
C GLY A 131 30.06 -25.24 4.91
N SER A 132 30.37 -25.84 3.75
CA SER A 132 30.31 -25.27 2.41
C SER A 132 29.08 -24.41 2.12
N GLY A 133 29.32 -23.17 1.69
CA GLY A 133 28.33 -22.40 0.93
C GLY A 133 28.12 -23.06 -0.43
N ALA A 134 26.91 -23.54 -0.70
CA ALA A 134 26.48 -23.83 -2.07
C ALA A 134 26.13 -22.50 -2.76
N PRO A 135 26.63 -22.22 -3.97
CA PRO A 135 26.19 -21.06 -4.72
C PRO A 135 24.77 -21.31 -5.22
N PHE A 136 23.91 -20.29 -5.05
CA PHE A 136 22.63 -20.21 -5.74
C PHE A 136 22.89 -20.25 -7.26
N VAL A 137 22.70 -21.41 -7.88
CA VAL A 137 22.70 -21.52 -9.34
C VAL A 137 21.25 -21.38 -9.81
N CYS A 138 20.93 -20.20 -10.35
CA CYS A 138 19.71 -20.00 -11.11
C CYS A 138 19.89 -20.65 -12.48
N THR A 139 19.48 -21.92 -12.62
CA THR A 139 19.39 -22.59 -13.93
C THR A 139 18.07 -22.23 -14.59
N MET A 140 18.13 -21.44 -15.67
CA MET A 140 17.02 -21.22 -16.59
C MET A 140 16.81 -22.49 -17.44
N PRO A 141 15.56 -22.96 -17.64
CA PRO A 141 15.27 -23.99 -18.63
C PRO A 141 15.26 -23.37 -20.03
N MET A 142 16.14 -23.83 -20.92
CA MET A 142 16.02 -23.58 -22.36
C MET A 142 15.03 -24.58 -22.96
N MET A 143 14.09 -24.07 -23.75
CA MET A 143 13.18 -24.82 -24.62
C MET A 143 13.93 -25.42 -25.82
#